data_AF-A0A9P0ZYC3-F1
#
_entry.id   AF-A0A9P0ZYC3-F1
#
_cell.length_a   1.000
_cell.length_b   1.000
_cell.length_c   1.000
_cell.angle_alpha   90.00
_cell.angle_beta   90.00
_cell.angle_gamma   90.00
#
_symmetry.space_group_name_H-M   'P 1'
#
loop_
_entity.id
_entity.type
_entity.pdbx_description
1 polymer ?
#
loop_
_entity_poly.entity_id
_entity_poly.type
_entity_poly.pdbx_seq_one_letter_code
_entity_poly.pdbx_strand_id
1 'polypeptide(L)'
;MYLSDPSEEISQRISTVRKENDTTLDDTLVHDLRDMLDTHNVHAKSFRMARDRFNESNSTTLKMRLIGKRKTEWRTYNTPTVSEVASFIEGDFHVNKAERDFVIQTKSGAFQFMTELNPSFLGLQYPLLFPYGQDGYREDVRLSRANNETERGRKHVTQKEFFSYRLQEWKNETSYILRAKCLFQQFLVDGYTMMESARLQYIRQHQKELRSDLYSGLADAVGRGETNASRLGQLIVLPNSFTGSAHYMMHNYQDVMAICRWEGYPHLFTCNPKWPEIMRFVSDRGLNPDDRPNILCRIFKMKVDLLIKDLKQNKIFGDVKAVVYTIEFQKRGLHHAHIVLWVTQKGRRISPLEIDEIISAEIPDEDSDPDYYNAVKELMMHGPYGATNKSSPCMENNVCTKHFPKRFVEKTTIDGHGYPVYRRRNDGRIVTKNGVDLNNRHVVAHNRTLLLKYGAHINVEWCNQTRSVKYLFKYINKGDDRITVEFFEAVDGTKQQQVDEIKMYYDCRYISACEAAWRIFGYPIHYRDVSVERLSFHLPDEQPVYYHPNESMESVLGKSTVRDTKFLAWMKANEKYPEAREFTYVEFPTKFTWKQSTKEWMPRKKDSQLVMCFLYVLGQGKSFI
;
A
#
# COMPACT_ATOMS: atom_id res chain seq x y z
N MET A 1 -15.26 -23.74 -11.18
CA MET A 1 -14.06 -24.08 -10.35
C MET A 1 -13.55 -25.39 -10.93
N TYR A 2 -12.30 -25.45 -11.41
CA TYR A 2 -11.69 -26.58 -12.17
C TYR A 2 -11.82 -27.99 -11.56
N LEU A 3 -12.33 -28.09 -10.33
CA LEU A 3 -12.34 -29.29 -9.51
C LEU A 3 -13.68 -30.05 -9.57
N SER A 4 -14.79 -29.39 -9.93
CA SER A 4 -16.13 -30.01 -9.90
C SER A 4 -16.66 -30.43 -11.28
N ASP A 5 -15.96 -30.05 -12.35
CA ASP A 5 -16.53 -29.87 -13.70
C ASP A 5 -17.59 -30.90 -14.17
N PRO A 6 -18.76 -30.44 -14.65
CA PRO A 6 -19.66 -31.23 -15.48
C PRO A 6 -19.03 -31.56 -16.84
N SER A 7 -19.61 -32.52 -17.56
CA SER A 7 -19.13 -32.98 -18.88
C SER A 7 -19.09 -31.88 -19.96
N GLU A 8 -19.84 -30.79 -19.81
CA GLU A 8 -19.93 -29.69 -20.80
C GLU A 8 -18.93 -28.54 -20.58
N GLU A 9 -18.19 -28.52 -19.46
CA GLU A 9 -17.38 -27.35 -19.07
C GLU A 9 -16.12 -27.17 -19.93
N ILE A 10 -15.61 -28.25 -20.54
CA ILE A 10 -14.47 -28.20 -21.48
C ILE A 10 -14.85 -27.38 -22.72
N SER A 11 -16.01 -27.70 -23.33
CA SER A 11 -16.54 -26.99 -24.49
C SER A 11 -16.81 -25.51 -24.17
N GLN A 12 -17.35 -25.21 -22.98
CA GLN A 12 -17.54 -23.82 -22.52
C GLN A 12 -16.22 -23.07 -22.30
N ARG A 13 -15.18 -23.70 -21.78
CA ARG A 13 -13.87 -23.05 -21.60
C ARG A 13 -13.19 -22.76 -22.93
N ILE A 14 -13.21 -23.73 -23.83
CA ILE A 14 -12.71 -23.55 -25.19
C ILE A 14 -13.48 -22.42 -25.89
N SER A 15 -14.81 -22.37 -25.75
CA SER A 15 -15.64 -21.32 -26.36
C SER A 15 -15.43 -19.94 -25.72
N THR A 16 -15.11 -19.86 -24.42
CA THR A 16 -14.91 -18.58 -23.72
C THR A 16 -13.56 -17.94 -24.05
N VAL A 17 -12.55 -18.77 -24.37
CA VAL A 17 -11.19 -18.29 -24.70
C VAL A 17 -10.96 -18.16 -26.20
N ARG A 18 -11.69 -18.90 -27.06
CA ARG A 18 -11.67 -18.71 -28.51
C ARG A 18 -12.19 -17.32 -28.88
N LYS A 19 -11.34 -16.50 -29.49
CA LYS A 19 -11.79 -15.35 -30.27
C LYS A 19 -12.29 -15.83 -31.63
N GLU A 20 -13.28 -15.16 -32.20
CA GLU A 20 -13.72 -15.38 -33.58
C GLU A 20 -12.48 -15.28 -34.50
N ASN A 21 -12.04 -16.41 -35.07
CA ASN A 21 -10.83 -16.62 -35.91
C ASN A 21 -9.55 -17.17 -35.25
N ASP A 22 -9.55 -17.61 -33.99
CA ASP A 22 -8.37 -18.24 -33.38
C ASP A 22 -8.41 -19.78 -33.44
N THR A 23 -7.67 -20.37 -34.38
CA THR A 23 -7.51 -21.82 -34.56
C THR A 23 -6.38 -22.43 -33.72
N THR A 24 -5.70 -21.64 -32.88
CA THR A 24 -4.47 -22.04 -32.18
C THR A 24 -4.67 -22.69 -30.81
N LEU A 25 -5.90 -22.69 -30.27
CA LEU A 25 -6.21 -23.39 -29.02
C LEU A 25 -6.27 -24.90 -29.27
N ASP A 26 -5.26 -25.59 -28.73
CA ASP A 26 -5.14 -27.03 -28.79
C ASP A 26 -6.10 -27.68 -27.78
N ASP A 27 -7.18 -28.25 -28.29
CA ASP A 27 -8.17 -28.97 -27.48
C ASP A 27 -7.51 -30.15 -26.73
N THR A 28 -6.44 -30.75 -27.27
CA THR A 28 -5.71 -31.83 -26.60
C THR A 28 -5.00 -31.35 -25.33
N LEU A 29 -4.44 -30.13 -25.33
CA LEU A 29 -3.83 -29.54 -24.14
C LEU A 29 -4.83 -29.36 -23.00
N VAL A 30 -6.07 -28.96 -23.30
CA VAL A 30 -7.11 -28.80 -22.27
C VAL A 30 -7.49 -30.16 -21.66
N HIS A 31 -7.57 -31.21 -22.49
CA HIS A 31 -7.76 -32.57 -22.02
C HIS A 31 -6.59 -33.06 -21.17
N ASP A 32 -5.35 -32.85 -21.60
CA ASP A 32 -4.15 -33.24 -20.85
C ASP A 32 -4.07 -32.54 -19.48
N LEU A 33 -4.41 -31.25 -19.41
CA LEU A 33 -4.45 -30.51 -18.15
C LEU A 33 -5.54 -31.03 -17.20
N ARG A 34 -6.71 -31.41 -17.73
CA ARG A 34 -7.76 -32.06 -16.94
C ARG A 34 -7.27 -33.40 -16.41
N ASP A 35 -6.73 -34.24 -17.27
CA ASP A 35 -6.31 -35.60 -16.91
C ASP A 35 -5.16 -35.56 -15.89
N MET A 36 -4.25 -34.58 -16.02
CA MET A 36 -3.23 -34.28 -15.03
C MET A 36 -3.85 -33.93 -13.67
N LEU A 37 -4.85 -33.04 -13.62
CA LEU A 37 -5.53 -32.68 -12.38
C LEU A 37 -6.29 -33.87 -11.78
N ASP A 38 -7.03 -34.63 -12.57
CA ASP A 38 -7.77 -35.80 -12.09
C ASP A 38 -6.81 -36.89 -11.56
N THR A 39 -5.63 -37.03 -12.18
CA THR A 39 -4.61 -38.02 -11.80
C THR A 39 -3.81 -37.59 -10.56
N HIS A 40 -3.49 -36.30 -10.41
CA HIS A 40 -2.51 -35.84 -9.42
C HIS A 40 -3.09 -34.92 -8.35
N ASN A 41 -4.14 -34.15 -8.63
CA ASN A 41 -4.68 -33.18 -7.70
C ASN A 41 -5.61 -33.84 -6.69
N VAL A 42 -5.24 -33.81 -5.41
CA VAL A 42 -6.01 -34.45 -4.33
C VAL A 42 -7.38 -33.81 -4.12
N HIS A 43 -7.51 -32.51 -4.38
CA HIS A 43 -8.79 -31.82 -4.27
C HIS A 43 -9.69 -32.21 -5.42
N ALA A 44 -9.16 -32.26 -6.67
CA ALA A 44 -9.93 -32.68 -7.84
C ALA A 44 -10.53 -34.07 -7.60
N LYS A 45 -9.72 -35.05 -7.20
CA LYS A 45 -10.19 -36.40 -6.84
C LYS A 45 -11.33 -36.40 -5.82
N SER A 46 -11.22 -35.56 -4.79
CA SER A 46 -12.24 -35.45 -3.74
C SER A 46 -13.56 -34.85 -4.25
N PHE A 47 -13.48 -33.82 -5.09
CA PHE A 47 -14.66 -33.22 -5.74
C PHE A 47 -15.29 -34.16 -6.78
N ARG A 48 -14.48 -34.89 -7.56
CA ARG A 48 -14.97 -35.92 -8.50
C ARG A 48 -15.71 -37.03 -7.77
N MET A 49 -15.13 -37.58 -6.70
CA MET A 49 -15.79 -38.59 -5.86
C MET A 49 -17.10 -38.07 -5.27
N ALA A 50 -17.13 -36.82 -4.79
CA ALA A 50 -18.34 -36.19 -4.26
C ALA A 50 -19.43 -36.04 -5.34
N ARG A 51 -19.06 -35.60 -6.54
CA ARG A 51 -19.95 -35.49 -7.70
C ARG A 51 -20.52 -36.86 -8.10
N ASP A 52 -19.67 -37.88 -8.22
CA ASP A 52 -20.09 -39.20 -8.67
C ASP A 52 -21.07 -39.83 -7.67
N ARG A 53 -20.80 -39.72 -6.37
CA ARG A 53 -21.74 -40.14 -5.31
C ARG A 53 -23.05 -39.36 -5.29
N PHE A 54 -23.00 -38.07 -5.62
CA PHE A 54 -24.21 -37.24 -5.73
C PHE A 54 -25.08 -37.66 -6.91
N ASN A 55 -24.47 -38.05 -8.03
CA ASN A 55 -25.17 -38.56 -9.21
C ASN A 55 -25.75 -39.97 -9.00
N GLU A 56 -25.12 -40.79 -8.16
CA GLU A 56 -25.58 -42.14 -7.83
C GLU A 56 -26.74 -42.17 -6.81
N SER A 57 -26.95 -41.11 -6.01
CA SER A 57 -27.92 -41.11 -4.90
C SER A 57 -28.85 -39.88 -4.91
N ASN A 58 -30.13 -40.09 -5.27
CA ASN A 58 -31.13 -39.03 -5.35
C ASN A 58 -31.51 -38.36 -3.99
N SER A 59 -31.03 -38.88 -2.86
CA SER A 59 -31.51 -38.53 -1.51
C SER A 59 -30.43 -38.31 -0.44
N THR A 60 -29.14 -38.26 -0.76
CA THR A 60 -28.10 -38.19 0.28
C THR A 60 -27.56 -36.77 0.49
N THR A 61 -27.66 -36.28 1.73
CA THR A 61 -26.99 -35.07 2.20
C THR A 61 -25.48 -35.32 2.29
N LEU A 62 -24.72 -34.86 1.30
CA LEU A 62 -23.26 -34.92 1.33
C LEU A 62 -22.68 -33.70 2.04
N LYS A 63 -21.77 -33.91 3.01
CA LYS A 63 -20.97 -32.87 3.64
C LYS A 63 -19.49 -33.09 3.34
N MET A 64 -18.85 -32.09 2.72
CA MET A 64 -17.40 -32.06 2.52
C MET A 64 -16.77 -31.09 3.54
N ARG A 65 -15.75 -31.57 4.28
CA ARG A 65 -14.99 -30.76 5.24
C ARG A 65 -13.51 -30.69 4.85
N LEU A 66 -12.95 -29.48 4.90
CA LEU A 66 -11.52 -29.21 4.77
C LEU A 66 -10.97 -28.79 6.13
N ILE A 67 -9.91 -29.47 6.59
CA ILE A 67 -9.36 -29.28 7.93
C ILE A 67 -8.33 -28.14 7.91
N GLY A 68 -8.54 -27.10 8.75
CA GLY A 68 -7.67 -25.92 8.78
C GLY A 68 -6.31 -26.10 9.46
N LYS A 69 -6.16 -27.06 10.38
CA LYS A 69 -4.90 -27.35 11.10
C LYS A 69 -4.47 -28.81 10.89
N ARG A 70 -3.32 -29.02 10.25
CA ARG A 70 -2.77 -30.36 10.00
C ARG A 70 -1.82 -30.77 11.14
N LYS A 71 -1.97 -32.00 11.65
CA LYS A 71 -1.17 -32.56 12.78
C LYS A 71 0.08 -33.35 12.34
N THR A 72 0.34 -33.48 11.03
CA THR A 72 1.37 -34.36 10.48
C THR A 72 2.75 -33.70 10.36
N GLU A 73 3.81 -34.48 10.64
CA GLU A 73 5.22 -34.06 10.62
C GLU A 73 5.72 -33.70 9.21
N TRP A 74 6.63 -32.72 9.15
CA TRP A 74 7.06 -31.97 7.97
C TRP A 74 8.22 -32.60 7.16
N ARG A 75 8.79 -33.72 7.60
CA ARG A 75 10.16 -34.12 7.22
C ARG A 75 10.35 -34.84 5.89
N THR A 76 9.34 -34.97 5.05
CA THR A 76 9.50 -35.51 3.70
C THR A 76 8.42 -34.94 2.79
N TYR A 77 8.70 -34.90 1.48
CA TYR A 77 7.73 -34.62 0.42
C TYR A 77 6.53 -35.56 0.53
N ASN A 78 5.59 -35.26 1.43
CA ASN A 78 4.37 -36.01 1.55
C ASN A 78 3.35 -35.32 0.65
N THR A 79 3.07 -35.93 -0.50
CA THR A 79 1.82 -35.71 -1.24
C THR A 79 0.67 -35.75 -0.24
N PRO A 80 -0.34 -34.87 -0.32
CA PRO A 80 -1.46 -34.90 0.61
C PRO A 80 -2.06 -36.31 0.58
N THR A 81 -2.01 -37.04 1.70
CA THR A 81 -2.62 -38.36 1.80
C THR A 81 -4.13 -38.19 1.79
N VAL A 82 -4.82 -39.11 1.12
CA VAL A 82 -6.25 -39.13 0.77
C VAL A 82 -7.21 -38.94 1.97
N SER A 83 -6.71 -38.89 3.20
CA SER A 83 -7.47 -38.87 4.44
C SER A 83 -8.05 -37.51 4.89
N GLU A 84 -7.76 -36.39 4.22
CA GLU A 84 -8.01 -35.04 4.81
C GLU A 84 -9.12 -34.20 4.13
N VAL A 85 -9.73 -34.70 3.06
CA VAL A 85 -11.01 -34.20 2.52
C VAL A 85 -12.04 -35.32 2.66
N ALA A 86 -12.73 -35.36 3.79
CA ALA A 86 -13.68 -36.43 4.05
C ALA A 86 -15.09 -36.01 3.62
N SER A 87 -15.71 -36.83 2.75
CA SER A 87 -17.16 -36.81 2.53
C SER A 87 -17.81 -37.78 3.51
N PHE A 88 -18.61 -37.27 4.43
CA PHE A 88 -19.32 -38.09 5.41
C PHE A 88 -20.82 -38.19 5.07
N ILE A 89 -21.40 -39.36 5.36
CA ILE A 89 -22.84 -39.60 5.41
C ILE A 89 -23.25 -39.58 6.88
N GLU A 90 -24.44 -39.04 7.15
CA GLU A 90 -24.97 -38.56 8.42
C GLU A 90 -24.73 -39.43 9.67
N GLY A 91 -24.32 -38.76 10.76
CA GLY A 91 -24.26 -39.26 12.15
C GLY A 91 -23.96 -38.07 13.08
N ASP A 92 -24.84 -37.82 14.06
CA ASP A 92 -24.86 -36.62 14.91
C ASP A 92 -23.53 -36.36 15.66
N PHE A 93 -22.95 -35.18 15.47
CA PHE A 93 -21.89 -34.66 16.34
C PHE A 93 -22.10 -33.18 16.65
N HIS A 94 -22.16 -32.87 17.94
CA HIS A 94 -22.23 -31.51 18.48
C HIS A 94 -20.98 -30.70 18.12
N VAL A 95 -21.19 -29.56 17.46
CA VAL A 95 -20.17 -28.58 17.09
C VAL A 95 -19.79 -27.74 18.30
N ASN A 96 -18.63 -28.01 18.91
CA ASN A 96 -18.02 -27.08 19.84
C ASN A 96 -17.49 -25.87 19.06
N LYS A 97 -18.01 -24.69 19.40
CA LYS A 97 -17.62 -23.38 18.86
C LYS A 97 -16.19 -23.02 19.26
N ALA A 98 -15.20 -23.33 18.42
CA ALA A 98 -13.87 -22.70 18.54
C ALA A 98 -13.08 -22.58 17.23
N GLU A 99 -13.34 -23.41 16.21
CA GLU A 99 -12.54 -23.39 14.97
C GLU A 99 -13.49 -23.41 13.77
N ARG A 100 -13.38 -22.41 12.88
CA ARG A 100 -14.21 -22.31 11.68
C ARG A 100 -13.72 -23.33 10.65
N ASP A 101 -14.38 -24.48 10.60
CA ASP A 101 -14.17 -25.51 9.59
C ASP A 101 -15.28 -25.49 8.52
N PHE A 102 -14.90 -25.71 7.26
CA PHE A 102 -15.82 -25.72 6.12
C PHE A 102 -16.82 -26.87 6.14
N VAL A 103 -18.07 -26.58 5.75
CA VAL A 103 -19.11 -27.55 5.42
C VAL A 103 -19.77 -27.11 4.11
N ILE A 104 -19.63 -27.88 3.03
CA ILE A 104 -20.53 -27.78 1.86
C ILE A 104 -21.83 -28.51 2.23
N GLN A 105 -23.02 -27.90 2.11
CA GLN A 105 -24.28 -28.59 2.39
C GLN A 105 -25.47 -28.23 1.48
N THR A 106 -26.11 -29.28 0.95
CA THR A 106 -27.53 -29.56 0.60
C THR A 106 -28.40 -28.60 -0.20
N LYS A 107 -29.43 -29.20 -0.83
CA LYS A 107 -30.60 -28.61 -1.54
C LYS A 107 -31.35 -27.48 -0.80
N SER A 108 -30.95 -27.09 0.42
CA SER A 108 -31.59 -26.08 1.28
C SER A 108 -30.93 -24.69 1.27
N GLY A 109 -29.86 -24.48 0.50
CA GLY A 109 -29.47 -23.13 0.03
C GLY A 109 -28.62 -22.24 0.96
N ALA A 110 -28.00 -22.75 2.03
CA ALA A 110 -27.13 -21.94 2.89
C ALA A 110 -25.63 -22.15 2.56
N PHE A 111 -24.95 -21.09 2.08
CA PHE A 111 -23.52 -21.09 1.78
C PHE A 111 -22.65 -20.75 3.00
N GLN A 112 -21.50 -21.40 3.17
CA GLN A 112 -20.44 -21.01 4.11
C GLN A 112 -19.10 -20.77 3.39
N PHE A 113 -18.38 -19.71 3.78
CA PHE A 113 -17.29 -19.12 3.00
C PHE A 113 -15.87 -19.48 3.45
N MET A 114 -15.07 -19.99 2.50
CA MET A 114 -13.61 -19.96 2.43
C MET A 114 -12.90 -18.91 3.29
N THR A 115 -12.20 -19.19 4.40
CA THR A 115 -11.23 -18.18 4.88
C THR A 115 -10.00 -18.28 4.00
N GLU A 116 -9.55 -17.15 3.47
CA GLU A 116 -8.33 -17.03 2.68
C GLU A 116 -7.07 -17.44 3.48
N LEU A 117 -7.20 -17.57 4.79
CA LEU A 117 -6.14 -18.06 5.69
C LEU A 117 -6.06 -19.59 5.77
N ASN A 118 -6.98 -20.33 5.17
CA ASN A 118 -6.93 -21.78 5.13
C ASN A 118 -5.74 -22.27 4.26
N PRO A 119 -4.92 -23.22 4.70
CA PRO A 119 -3.80 -23.74 3.92
C PRO A 119 -4.19 -24.25 2.52
N SER A 120 -5.38 -24.80 2.35
CA SER A 120 -5.87 -25.32 1.07
C SER A 120 -6.41 -24.23 0.13
N PHE A 121 -6.58 -22.99 0.59
CA PHE A 121 -7.18 -21.90 -0.21
C PHE A 121 -6.47 -21.70 -1.54
N LEU A 122 -5.13 -21.56 -1.54
CA LEU A 122 -4.37 -21.36 -2.77
C LEU A 122 -4.42 -22.57 -3.70
N GLY A 123 -4.44 -23.79 -3.15
CA GLY A 123 -4.54 -25.03 -3.94
C GLY A 123 -5.88 -25.17 -4.66
N LEU A 124 -6.95 -24.67 -4.04
CA LEU A 124 -8.31 -24.69 -4.57
C LEU A 124 -8.58 -23.54 -5.55
N GLN A 125 -8.05 -22.35 -5.25
CA GLN A 125 -8.18 -21.16 -6.09
C GLN A 125 -7.31 -21.24 -7.35
N TYR A 126 -6.13 -21.85 -7.24
CA TYR A 126 -5.16 -21.96 -8.33
C TYR A 126 -4.75 -23.41 -8.65
N PRO A 127 -5.67 -24.31 -9.05
CA PRO A 127 -5.33 -25.72 -9.27
C PRO A 127 -4.20 -25.96 -10.27
N LEU A 128 -4.06 -25.09 -11.28
CA LEU A 128 -2.97 -25.16 -12.26
C LEU A 128 -1.61 -24.69 -11.71
N LEU A 129 -1.60 -23.83 -10.68
CA LEU A 129 -0.38 -23.44 -9.96
C LEU A 129 -0.08 -24.41 -8.80
N PHE A 130 -1.04 -25.26 -8.44
CA PHE A 130 -0.93 -26.24 -7.38
C PHE A 130 -1.40 -27.61 -7.89
N PRO A 131 -0.72 -28.19 -8.90
CA PRO A 131 -1.20 -29.35 -9.64
C PRO A 131 -1.42 -30.58 -8.77
N TYR A 132 -0.70 -30.72 -7.65
CA TYR A 132 -0.87 -31.82 -6.71
C TYR A 132 -1.87 -31.52 -5.57
N GLY A 133 -2.52 -30.36 -5.57
CA GLY A 133 -3.36 -29.89 -4.44
C GLY A 133 -2.54 -29.64 -3.16
N GLN A 134 -1.28 -29.27 -3.33
CA GLN A 134 -0.38 -28.89 -2.23
C GLN A 134 -0.89 -27.66 -1.47
N ASP A 135 -0.59 -27.60 -0.18
CA ASP A 135 -0.94 -26.45 0.66
C ASP A 135 -0.21 -25.18 0.20
N GLY A 136 -0.90 -24.07 0.40
CA GLY A 136 -0.33 -22.73 0.42
C GLY A 136 0.46 -22.46 1.70
N TYR A 137 0.31 -21.25 2.24
CA TYR A 137 0.97 -20.88 3.50
C TYR A 137 0.38 -21.65 4.70
N ARG A 138 1.25 -22.03 5.64
CA ARG A 138 0.88 -22.55 6.96
C ARG A 138 1.63 -21.81 8.07
N GLU A 139 0.98 -21.62 9.22
CA GLU A 139 1.55 -20.88 10.36
C GLU A 139 2.69 -21.65 11.07
N ASP A 140 2.77 -22.96 10.89
CA ASP A 140 3.72 -23.85 11.56
C ASP A 140 4.99 -24.14 10.75
N VAL A 141 5.17 -23.48 9.59
CA VAL A 141 6.39 -23.62 8.77
C VAL A 141 7.59 -23.09 9.57
N ARG A 142 8.53 -23.97 9.92
CA ARG A 142 9.71 -23.59 10.71
C ARG A 142 10.75 -22.86 9.87
N LEU A 143 11.43 -21.90 10.48
CA LEU A 143 12.63 -21.29 9.91
C LEU A 143 13.79 -22.29 9.94
N SER A 144 14.49 -22.43 8.82
CA SER A 144 15.77 -23.15 8.78
C SER A 144 16.86 -22.28 9.42
N ARG A 145 17.27 -22.62 10.65
CA ARG A 145 18.38 -21.94 11.34
C ARG A 145 19.68 -22.71 11.14
N ALA A 146 20.80 -21.98 10.98
CA ALA A 146 22.12 -22.59 11.06
C ALA A 146 22.37 -23.09 12.49
N ASN A 147 23.13 -24.17 12.64
CA ASN A 147 23.32 -24.91 13.91
C ASN A 147 23.87 -24.07 15.10
N ASN A 148 24.26 -22.81 14.90
CA ASN A 148 24.89 -21.95 15.91
C ASN A 148 24.01 -20.78 16.42
N GLU A 149 22.74 -20.68 16.01
CA GLU A 149 21.86 -19.62 16.49
C GLU A 149 21.10 -20.02 17.77
N THR A 150 21.22 -19.22 18.83
CA THR A 150 20.48 -19.39 20.09
C THR A 150 18.97 -19.49 19.86
N GLU A 151 18.25 -20.29 20.65
CA GLU A 151 16.79 -20.49 20.55
C GLU A 151 15.92 -19.23 20.74
N ARG A 152 16.51 -18.08 21.06
CA ARG A 152 15.80 -16.81 21.22
C ARG A 152 15.32 -16.30 19.85
N GLY A 153 14.09 -15.80 19.79
CA GLY A 153 13.49 -15.18 18.59
C GLY A 153 12.43 -16.02 17.87
N ARG A 154 11.91 -15.47 16.77
CA ARG A 154 10.82 -16.05 15.96
C ARG A 154 11.19 -17.44 15.41
N LYS A 155 10.29 -18.42 15.54
CA LYS A 155 10.53 -19.83 15.14
C LYS A 155 9.94 -20.21 13.79
N HIS A 156 8.94 -19.47 13.32
CA HIS A 156 8.16 -19.81 12.13
C HIS A 156 8.28 -18.74 11.03
N VAL A 157 8.20 -19.17 9.78
CA VAL A 157 8.14 -18.34 8.57
C VAL A 157 6.85 -17.53 8.59
N THR A 158 6.93 -16.26 8.24
CA THR A 158 5.76 -15.40 8.10
C THR A 158 5.12 -15.53 6.71
N GLN A 159 3.84 -15.21 6.57
CA GLN A 159 3.17 -15.14 5.26
C GLN A 159 3.94 -14.28 4.25
N LYS A 160 4.47 -13.14 4.72
CA LYS A 160 5.31 -12.25 3.91
C LYS A 160 6.52 -12.97 3.32
N GLU A 161 7.26 -13.71 4.14
CA GLU A 161 8.45 -14.44 3.70
C GLU A 161 8.08 -15.59 2.76
N PHE A 162 6.98 -16.30 3.03
CA PHE A 162 6.47 -17.34 2.14
C PHE A 162 6.16 -16.78 0.74
N PHE A 163 5.37 -15.70 0.65
CA PHE A 163 5.07 -15.09 -0.65
C PHE A 163 6.33 -14.50 -1.28
N SER A 164 7.17 -13.78 -0.51
CA SER A 164 8.43 -13.22 -1.02
C SER A 164 9.36 -14.28 -1.61
N TYR A 165 9.40 -15.47 -1.01
CA TYR A 165 10.14 -16.63 -1.53
C TYR A 165 9.56 -17.12 -2.86
N ARG A 166 8.23 -17.26 -2.97
CA ARG A 166 7.54 -17.67 -4.21
C ARG A 166 7.67 -16.66 -5.34
N LEU A 167 8.03 -15.40 -5.04
CA LEU A 167 8.31 -14.36 -6.03
C LEU A 167 9.75 -14.36 -6.58
N GLN A 168 10.65 -15.20 -6.06
CA GLN A 168 12.02 -15.34 -6.54
C GLN A 168 12.11 -16.34 -7.70
N GLU A 169 13.00 -16.05 -8.65
CA GLU A 169 13.39 -16.95 -9.74
C GLU A 169 14.73 -17.59 -9.39
N TRP A 170 14.80 -18.92 -9.42
CA TRP A 170 15.99 -19.69 -9.08
C TRP A 170 16.54 -20.37 -10.33
N LYS A 171 17.86 -20.35 -10.52
CA LYS A 171 18.50 -20.84 -11.76
C LYS A 171 18.17 -22.31 -12.10
N ASN A 172 17.90 -23.12 -11.08
CA ASN A 172 17.67 -24.57 -11.23
C ASN A 172 16.19 -24.94 -11.00
N GLU A 173 15.27 -23.98 -10.94
CA GLU A 173 13.85 -24.24 -10.73
C GLU A 173 13.02 -23.49 -11.77
N THR A 174 12.20 -24.22 -12.51
CA THR A 174 11.21 -23.58 -13.40
C THR A 174 9.99 -23.19 -12.57
N SER A 175 9.89 -21.91 -12.22
CA SER A 175 8.72 -21.41 -11.51
C SER A 175 7.55 -21.16 -12.47
N TYR A 176 6.60 -22.08 -12.49
CA TYR A 176 5.35 -21.97 -13.26
C TYR A 176 4.47 -20.82 -12.75
N ILE A 177 4.52 -20.47 -11.45
CA ILE A 177 3.84 -19.30 -10.89
C ILE A 177 4.28 -18.03 -11.60
N LEU A 178 5.61 -17.86 -11.78
CA LEU A 178 6.18 -16.66 -12.38
C LEU A 178 5.89 -16.51 -13.88
N ARG A 179 5.43 -17.58 -14.53
CA ARG A 179 5.10 -17.61 -15.97
C ARG A 179 3.60 -17.52 -16.25
N ALA A 180 2.77 -17.41 -15.20
CA ALA A 180 1.32 -17.50 -15.32
C ALA A 180 0.60 -16.19 -15.73
N LYS A 181 1.34 -15.14 -16.13
CA LYS A 181 0.81 -13.86 -16.67
C LYS A 181 -0.30 -13.27 -15.80
N CYS A 182 -1.52 -13.08 -16.32
CA CYS A 182 -2.65 -12.55 -15.53
C CYS A 182 -2.96 -13.38 -14.28
N LEU A 183 -2.78 -14.70 -14.32
CA LEU A 183 -2.97 -15.56 -13.15
C LEU A 183 -1.90 -15.31 -12.07
N PHE A 184 -0.68 -14.94 -12.48
CA PHE A 184 0.36 -14.50 -11.55
C PHE A 184 0.02 -13.17 -10.89
N GLN A 185 -0.58 -12.23 -11.63
CA GLN A 185 -1.07 -10.97 -11.08
C GLN A 185 -2.16 -11.21 -10.03
N GLN A 186 -3.10 -12.12 -10.31
CA GLN A 186 -4.13 -12.50 -9.34
C GLN A 186 -3.53 -13.16 -8.10
N PHE A 187 -2.57 -14.09 -8.29
CA PHE A 187 -1.85 -14.74 -7.19
C PHE A 187 -1.15 -13.74 -6.28
N LEU A 188 -0.59 -12.66 -6.84
CA LEU A 188 0.01 -11.57 -6.05
C LEU A 188 -1.03 -10.83 -5.21
N VAL A 189 -2.15 -10.44 -5.83
CA VAL A 189 -3.24 -9.73 -5.14
C VAL A 189 -3.78 -10.59 -4.01
N ASP A 190 -4.10 -11.86 -4.27
CA ASP A 190 -4.58 -12.80 -3.25
C ASP A 190 -3.54 -13.04 -2.15
N GLY A 191 -2.25 -13.15 -2.52
CA GLY A 191 -1.20 -13.32 -1.53
C GLY A 191 -1.06 -12.12 -0.60
N TYR A 192 -1.24 -10.91 -1.14
CA TYR A 192 -1.22 -9.69 -0.33
C TYR A 192 -2.48 -9.52 0.52
N THR A 193 -3.68 -9.81 -0.03
CA THR A 193 -4.92 -9.75 0.75
C THR A 193 -4.92 -10.76 1.88
N MET A 194 -4.42 -11.99 1.66
CA MET A 194 -4.20 -12.97 2.74
C MET A 194 -3.33 -12.41 3.87
N MET A 195 -2.21 -11.73 3.52
CA MET A 195 -1.32 -11.09 4.48
C MET A 195 -2.00 -9.97 5.26
N GLU A 196 -2.79 -9.14 4.60
CA GLU A 196 -3.58 -8.11 5.27
C GLU A 196 -4.64 -8.71 6.17
N SER A 197 -5.38 -9.70 5.70
CA SER A 197 -6.42 -10.38 6.45
C SER A 197 -5.90 -11.00 7.74
N ALA A 198 -4.73 -11.66 7.69
CA ALA A 198 -4.08 -12.18 8.88
C ALA A 198 -3.74 -11.06 9.89
N ARG A 199 -3.21 -9.93 9.41
CA ARG A 199 -2.86 -8.78 10.28
C ARG A 199 -4.08 -8.09 10.86
N LEU A 200 -5.14 -7.90 10.06
CA LEU A 200 -6.39 -7.29 10.49
C LEU A 200 -7.13 -8.20 11.47
N GLN A 201 -7.12 -9.52 11.25
CA GLN A 201 -7.65 -10.49 12.21
C GLN A 201 -6.88 -10.45 13.52
N TYR A 202 -5.55 -10.37 13.49
CA TYR A 202 -4.74 -10.16 14.69
C TYR A 202 -5.18 -8.88 15.42
N ILE A 203 -5.25 -7.74 14.73
CA ILE A 203 -5.66 -6.46 15.32
C ILE A 203 -7.08 -6.54 15.89
N ARG A 204 -8.00 -7.22 15.22
CA ARG A 204 -9.38 -7.44 15.69
C ARG A 204 -9.42 -8.28 16.98
N GLN A 205 -8.58 -9.31 17.08
CA GLN A 205 -8.49 -10.17 18.27
C GLN A 205 -7.76 -9.49 19.43
N HIS A 206 -6.86 -8.53 19.15
CA HIS A 206 -6.05 -7.82 20.14
C HIS A 206 -6.53 -6.38 20.40
N GLN A 207 -7.79 -6.05 20.04
CA GLN A 207 -8.38 -4.73 20.32
C GLN A 207 -8.31 -4.34 21.80
N LYS A 208 -8.28 -5.33 22.71
CA LYS A 208 -8.18 -5.10 24.16
C LYS A 208 -6.89 -4.37 24.57
N GLU A 209 -5.83 -4.50 23.77
CA GLU A 209 -4.53 -3.85 23.98
C GLU A 209 -4.43 -2.46 23.34
N LEU A 210 -5.43 -2.07 22.52
CA LEU A 210 -5.39 -0.88 21.66
C LEU A 210 -6.41 0.20 22.05
N ARG A 211 -7.16 0.01 23.15
CA ARG A 211 -8.18 0.98 23.61
C ARG A 211 -7.56 2.20 24.31
N SER A 212 -8.09 3.38 23.98
CA SER A 212 -7.74 4.64 24.64
C SER A 212 -8.93 5.60 24.69
N ASP A 213 -9.05 6.38 25.77
CA ASP A 213 -10.04 7.45 25.94
C ASP A 213 -9.42 8.65 26.70
N LEU A 214 -10.11 9.78 26.80
CA LEU A 214 -9.66 10.94 27.59
C LEU A 214 -9.91 10.71 29.09
N TYR A 215 -8.97 11.16 29.92
CA TYR A 215 -9.09 11.04 31.38
C TYR A 215 -10.35 11.72 31.94
N SER A 216 -10.69 12.92 31.46
CA SER A 216 -11.91 13.64 31.86
C SER A 216 -13.18 12.88 31.49
N GLY A 217 -13.24 12.26 30.30
CA GLY A 217 -14.36 11.42 29.88
C GLY A 217 -14.55 10.18 30.76
N LEU A 218 -13.45 9.54 31.14
CA LEU A 218 -13.44 8.41 32.08
C LEU A 218 -13.81 8.84 33.52
N ALA A 219 -13.30 9.98 33.98
CA ALA A 219 -13.59 10.52 35.32
C ALA A 219 -15.06 10.92 35.46
N ASP A 220 -15.64 11.54 34.43
CA ASP A 220 -17.06 11.88 34.36
C ASP A 220 -17.95 10.63 34.34
N ALA A 221 -17.54 9.58 33.61
CA ALA A 221 -18.26 8.31 33.59
C ALA A 221 -18.29 7.64 34.98
N VAL A 222 -17.14 7.60 35.67
CA VAL A 222 -17.06 7.13 37.06
C VAL A 222 -17.93 8.00 37.97
N GLY A 223 -17.88 9.33 37.80
CA GLY A 223 -18.71 10.28 38.55
C GLY A 223 -20.21 10.08 38.34
N ARG A 224 -20.64 9.57 37.18
CA ARG A 224 -22.02 9.18 36.88
C ARG A 224 -22.40 7.77 37.34
N GLY A 225 -21.50 7.05 38.00
CA GLY A 225 -21.73 5.69 38.51
C GLY A 225 -21.57 4.59 37.45
N GLU A 226 -20.98 4.90 36.28
CA GLU A 226 -20.62 3.87 35.31
C GLU A 226 -19.34 3.16 35.76
N THR A 227 -19.47 1.88 36.11
CA THR A 227 -18.35 1.05 36.60
C THR A 227 -17.73 0.17 35.53
N ASN A 228 -18.38 0.04 34.37
CA ASN A 228 -17.98 -0.90 33.32
C ASN A 228 -17.35 -0.20 32.09
N ALA A 229 -16.02 -0.29 32.00
CA ALA A 229 -15.21 0.21 30.89
C ALA A 229 -15.53 -0.41 29.52
N SER A 230 -16.36 -1.47 29.45
CA SER A 230 -16.75 -2.09 28.18
C SER A 230 -17.78 -1.27 27.39
N ARG A 231 -18.49 -0.34 28.05
CA ARG A 231 -19.60 0.45 27.47
C ARG A 231 -19.19 1.81 26.89
N LEU A 232 -17.96 2.27 27.15
CA LEU A 232 -17.42 3.54 26.67
C LEU A 232 -16.28 3.30 25.66
N GLY A 233 -16.25 4.08 24.58
CA GLY A 233 -15.17 4.11 23.58
C GLY A 233 -15.51 3.55 22.19
N GLN A 234 -14.77 4.00 21.16
CA GLN A 234 -14.82 3.43 19.80
C GLN A 234 -14.43 1.94 19.82
N LEU A 235 -15.28 1.08 19.24
CA LEU A 235 -15.27 -0.35 19.57
C LEU A 235 -14.31 -1.23 18.73
N ILE A 236 -13.75 -0.76 17.59
CA ILE A 236 -12.65 -1.43 16.85
C ILE A 236 -11.80 -0.35 16.14
N VAL A 237 -10.55 -0.15 16.58
CA VAL A 237 -9.59 0.85 16.06
C VAL A 237 -8.49 0.17 15.24
N LEU A 238 -8.16 0.75 14.09
CA LEU A 238 -7.06 0.35 13.23
C LEU A 238 -5.85 1.29 13.46
N PRO A 239 -4.77 0.81 14.10
CA PRO A 239 -3.68 1.68 14.54
C PRO A 239 -2.92 2.34 13.38
N ASN A 240 -2.22 3.44 13.69
CA ASN A 240 -1.31 4.12 12.75
C ASN A 240 -0.12 3.24 12.29
N SER A 241 0.19 2.15 12.99
CA SER A 241 1.21 1.18 12.60
C SER A 241 0.77 0.31 11.43
N PHE A 242 -0.54 0.27 11.15
CA PHE A 242 -1.09 -0.39 9.99
C PHE A 242 -1.03 0.53 8.76
N THR A 243 -0.09 0.26 7.85
CA THR A 243 0.06 1.05 6.62
C THR A 243 -1.24 1.09 5.82
N GLY A 244 -1.65 2.28 5.40
CA GLY A 244 -2.90 2.53 4.67
C GLY A 244 -4.10 2.84 5.56
N SER A 245 -4.01 2.65 6.88
CA SER A 245 -5.10 3.06 7.80
C SER A 245 -5.31 4.57 7.78
N ALA A 246 -6.52 5.03 8.14
CA ALA A 246 -6.81 6.46 8.26
C ALA A 246 -5.83 7.16 9.21
N HIS A 247 -5.51 6.52 10.33
CA HIS A 247 -4.53 6.99 11.30
C HIS A 247 -3.12 7.04 10.71
N TYR A 248 -2.71 6.06 9.90
CA TYR A 248 -1.41 6.06 9.21
C TYR A 248 -1.30 7.24 8.22
N MET A 249 -2.33 7.47 7.41
CA MET A 249 -2.36 8.56 6.42
C MET A 249 -2.32 9.92 7.12
N MET A 250 -3.14 10.11 8.15
CA MET A 250 -3.15 11.32 8.98
C MET A 250 -1.80 11.57 9.66
N HIS A 251 -1.16 10.51 10.17
CA HIS A 251 0.17 10.60 10.80
C HIS A 251 1.26 11.04 9.81
N ASN A 252 1.26 10.53 8.59
CA ASN A 252 2.20 10.95 7.55
C ASN A 252 1.92 12.37 7.09
N TYR A 253 0.65 12.74 6.99
CA TYR A 253 0.23 14.11 6.67
C TYR A 253 0.77 15.13 7.69
N GLN A 254 0.61 14.84 8.99
CA GLN A 254 1.12 15.70 10.06
C GLN A 254 2.66 15.82 10.00
N ASP A 255 3.37 14.72 9.74
CA ASP A 255 4.82 14.74 9.61
C ASP A 255 5.29 15.61 8.45
N VAL A 256 4.64 15.49 7.29
CA VAL A 256 4.94 16.35 6.15
C VAL A 256 4.62 17.81 6.46
N MET A 257 3.52 18.09 7.16
CA MET A 257 3.17 19.44 7.57
C MET A 257 4.22 20.09 8.47
N ALA A 258 4.78 19.31 9.38
CA ALA A 258 5.91 19.75 10.19
C ALA A 258 7.14 20.09 9.35
N ILE A 259 7.46 19.25 8.35
CA ILE A 259 8.58 19.50 7.44
C ILE A 259 8.33 20.73 6.56
N CYS A 260 7.11 20.91 6.05
CA CYS A 260 6.73 22.08 5.26
C CYS A 260 6.70 23.39 6.05
N ARG A 261 6.51 23.35 7.39
CA ARG A 261 6.69 24.53 8.24
C ARG A 261 8.15 24.94 8.37
N TRP A 262 9.09 24.04 8.08
CA TRP A 262 10.52 24.28 8.21
C TRP A 262 11.14 24.79 6.91
N GLU A 263 10.77 24.27 5.74
CA GLU A 263 11.24 24.75 4.42
C GLU A 263 10.24 24.36 3.29
N GLY A 264 10.45 24.79 2.03
CA GLY A 264 9.55 24.71 0.83
C GLY A 264 9.01 23.37 0.24
N TYR A 265 9.09 23.16 -1.11
CA TYR A 265 7.97 22.58 -1.92
C TYR A 265 8.34 21.48 -2.99
N PRO A 266 7.37 20.81 -3.67
CA PRO A 266 7.54 19.44 -4.24
C PRO A 266 7.79 19.28 -5.76
N HIS A 267 8.21 18.06 -6.17
CA HIS A 267 8.46 17.58 -7.54
C HIS A 267 7.81 16.19 -7.80
N LEU A 268 7.83 15.68 -9.04
CA LEU A 268 7.11 14.45 -9.44
C LEU A 268 7.95 13.50 -10.32
N PHE A 269 7.96 12.19 -10.02
CA PHE A 269 8.73 11.16 -10.73
C PHE A 269 7.90 9.91 -11.05
N THR A 270 7.72 9.55 -12.33
CA THR A 270 6.93 8.38 -12.76
C THR A 270 7.80 7.24 -13.31
N CYS A 271 7.39 5.99 -13.10
CA CYS A 271 8.04 4.79 -13.66
C CYS A 271 8.00 4.79 -15.20
N ASN A 272 9.03 4.22 -15.84
CA ASN A 272 8.99 3.90 -17.28
C ASN A 272 9.05 2.38 -17.51
N PRO A 273 7.98 1.74 -18.03
CA PRO A 273 7.99 0.31 -18.33
C PRO A 273 8.94 -0.08 -19.47
N LYS A 274 9.40 0.88 -20.29
CA LYS A 274 10.33 0.65 -21.40
C LYS A 274 11.81 0.71 -20.99
N TRP A 275 12.13 0.69 -19.69
CA TRP A 275 13.53 0.67 -19.27
C TRP A 275 14.27 -0.54 -19.87
N PRO A 276 15.51 -0.37 -20.36
CA PRO A 276 16.26 -1.45 -21.00
C PRO A 276 16.41 -2.69 -20.12
N GLU A 277 16.49 -2.52 -18.80
CA GLU A 277 16.57 -3.62 -17.83
C GLU A 277 15.28 -4.44 -17.75
N ILE A 278 14.11 -3.80 -17.89
CA ILE A 278 12.81 -4.48 -17.96
C ILE A 278 12.69 -5.20 -19.29
N MET A 279 12.93 -4.48 -20.39
CA MET A 279 12.77 -5.03 -21.74
C MET A 279 13.68 -6.23 -21.97
N ARG A 280 14.96 -6.14 -21.59
CA ARG A 280 15.90 -7.27 -21.63
C ARG A 280 15.39 -8.48 -20.83
N PHE A 281 14.77 -8.26 -19.67
CA PHE A 281 14.25 -9.37 -18.86
C PHE A 281 13.04 -10.07 -19.52
N VAL A 282 12.10 -9.29 -20.08
CA VAL A 282 10.83 -9.82 -20.58
C VAL A 282 10.91 -10.34 -22.02
N SER A 283 11.73 -9.71 -22.88
CA SER A 283 11.88 -10.09 -24.29
C SER A 283 12.39 -11.52 -24.45
N ASP A 284 13.43 -11.91 -23.70
CA ASP A 284 13.99 -13.27 -23.72
C ASP A 284 12.99 -14.35 -23.24
N ARG A 285 11.88 -13.93 -22.62
CA ARG A 285 10.88 -14.81 -22.01
C ARG A 285 9.53 -14.79 -22.74
N GLY A 286 9.38 -14.00 -23.81
CA GLY A 286 8.10 -13.81 -24.49
C GLY A 286 7.01 -13.23 -23.59
N LEU A 287 7.40 -12.37 -22.64
CA LEU A 287 6.50 -11.73 -21.68
C LEU A 287 6.38 -10.23 -21.99
N ASN A 288 5.29 -9.63 -21.52
CA ASN A 288 5.16 -8.18 -21.45
C ASN A 288 5.64 -7.66 -20.08
N PRO A 289 6.06 -6.39 -19.97
CA PRO A 289 6.38 -5.75 -18.68
C PRO A 289 5.30 -5.99 -17.61
N ASP A 290 4.04 -5.84 -17.99
CA ASP A 290 2.89 -5.97 -17.08
C ASP A 290 2.68 -7.41 -16.58
N ASP A 291 3.20 -8.43 -17.26
CA ASP A 291 3.16 -9.82 -16.80
C ASP A 291 4.08 -10.05 -15.59
N ARG A 292 5.00 -9.12 -15.31
CA ARG A 292 6.05 -9.25 -14.29
C ARG A 292 6.07 -8.06 -13.32
N PRO A 293 4.96 -7.78 -12.61
CA PRO A 293 4.87 -6.69 -11.65
C PRO A 293 5.95 -6.77 -10.56
N ASN A 294 6.34 -7.97 -10.13
CA ASN A 294 7.42 -8.17 -9.17
C ASN A 294 8.78 -7.62 -9.66
N ILE A 295 9.07 -7.69 -10.96
CA ILE A 295 10.28 -7.12 -11.57
C ILE A 295 10.13 -5.61 -11.74
N LEU A 296 8.96 -5.13 -12.18
CA LEU A 296 8.65 -3.71 -12.26
C LEU A 296 8.85 -3.00 -10.91
N CYS A 297 8.32 -3.56 -9.81
CA CYS A 297 8.47 -3.03 -8.46
C CYS A 297 9.94 -2.93 -8.05
N ARG A 298 10.74 -3.99 -8.30
CA ARG A 298 12.15 -4.05 -7.93
C ARG A 298 12.97 -3.00 -8.68
N ILE A 299 12.80 -2.92 -10.00
CA ILE A 299 13.53 -1.94 -10.83
C ILE A 299 13.10 -0.53 -10.46
N PHE A 300 11.80 -0.28 -10.29
CA PHE A 300 11.31 1.03 -9.86
C PHE A 300 11.88 1.44 -8.51
N LYS A 301 11.89 0.54 -7.51
CA LYS A 301 12.49 0.82 -6.19
C LYS A 301 13.98 1.18 -6.30
N MET A 302 14.75 0.41 -7.08
CA MET A 302 16.17 0.70 -7.31
C MET A 302 16.37 2.07 -7.98
N LYS A 303 15.54 2.43 -8.96
CA LYS A 303 15.62 3.72 -9.66
C LYS A 303 15.23 4.88 -8.75
N VAL A 304 14.20 4.73 -7.91
CA VAL A 304 13.84 5.74 -6.88
C VAL A 304 14.97 5.92 -5.88
N ASP A 305 15.58 4.84 -5.38
CA ASP A 305 16.70 4.94 -4.44
C ASP A 305 17.92 5.63 -5.05
N LEU A 306 18.25 5.29 -6.30
CA LEU A 306 19.29 5.97 -7.08
C LEU A 306 18.94 7.45 -7.29
N LEU A 307 17.69 7.77 -7.61
CA LEU A 307 17.22 9.15 -7.75
C LEU A 307 17.40 9.95 -6.47
N ILE A 308 16.94 9.44 -5.32
CA ILE A 308 17.12 10.13 -4.05
C ILE A 308 18.59 10.30 -3.72
N LYS A 309 19.42 9.28 -3.98
CA LYS A 309 20.88 9.38 -3.80
C LYS A 309 21.49 10.47 -4.68
N ASP A 310 21.15 10.49 -5.96
CA ASP A 310 21.70 11.43 -6.93
C ASP A 310 21.26 12.89 -6.65
N LEU A 311 20.00 13.09 -6.27
CA LEU A 311 19.47 14.40 -5.86
C LEU A 311 20.22 14.96 -4.66
N LYS A 312 20.58 14.11 -3.70
CA LYS A 312 21.31 14.51 -2.47
C LYS A 312 22.81 14.66 -2.68
N GLN A 313 23.44 13.72 -3.39
CA GLN A 313 24.91 13.63 -3.48
C GLN A 313 25.48 14.44 -4.65
N ASN A 314 24.83 14.40 -5.82
CA ASN A 314 25.32 15.13 -6.99
C ASN A 314 24.81 16.58 -7.02
N LYS A 315 24.04 16.99 -6.01
CA LYS A 315 23.52 18.36 -5.84
C LYS A 315 22.86 18.90 -7.11
N ILE A 316 22.09 18.06 -7.80
CA ILE A 316 21.43 18.40 -9.09
C ILE A 316 20.61 19.69 -8.96
N PHE A 317 20.00 19.91 -7.80
CA PHE A 317 19.25 21.12 -7.48
C PHE A 317 19.91 21.97 -6.40
N GLY A 318 21.15 21.66 -5.99
CA GLY A 318 21.84 22.26 -4.84
C GLY A 318 21.87 21.38 -3.60
N ASP A 319 22.23 21.95 -2.46
CA ASP A 319 22.36 21.24 -1.18
C ASP A 319 21.00 20.88 -0.59
N VAL A 320 20.61 19.61 -0.67
CA VAL A 320 19.33 19.09 -0.17
C VAL A 320 19.35 18.95 1.36
N LYS A 321 18.47 19.69 2.05
CA LYS A 321 18.21 19.63 3.50
C LYS A 321 17.32 18.47 3.91
N ALA A 322 16.31 18.15 3.11
CA ALA A 322 15.32 17.12 3.41
C ALA A 322 14.72 16.55 2.13
N VAL A 323 14.22 15.32 2.22
CA VAL A 323 13.51 14.59 1.18
C VAL A 323 12.35 13.82 1.80
N VAL A 324 11.18 13.95 1.18
CA VAL A 324 10.00 13.12 1.47
C VAL A 324 9.46 12.60 0.15
N TYR A 325 9.02 11.35 0.10
CA TYR A 325 8.25 10.89 -1.04
C TYR A 325 7.14 9.91 -0.67
N THR A 326 6.12 9.84 -1.51
CA THR A 326 5.08 8.80 -1.46
C THR A 326 4.99 8.06 -2.79
N ILE A 327 4.73 6.76 -2.72
CA ILE A 327 4.51 5.90 -3.88
C ILE A 327 3.00 5.74 -4.11
N GLU A 328 2.54 6.06 -5.31
CA GLU A 328 1.17 5.86 -5.77
C GLU A 328 1.16 4.76 -6.84
N PHE A 329 0.18 3.85 -6.75
CA PHE A 329 -0.04 2.80 -7.74
C PHE A 329 -1.21 3.19 -8.63
N GLN A 330 -0.95 3.53 -9.89
CA GLN A 330 -2.01 3.92 -10.82
C GLN A 330 -2.80 2.70 -11.30
N LYS A 331 -4.09 2.88 -11.62
CA LYS A 331 -4.96 1.83 -12.20
C LYS A 331 -4.41 1.17 -13.48
N ARG A 332 -3.44 1.79 -14.13
CA ARG A 332 -2.73 1.27 -15.32
C ARG A 332 -1.51 0.39 -14.97
N GLY A 333 -1.31 0.04 -13.69
CA GLY A 333 -0.24 -0.84 -13.23
C GLY A 333 1.13 -0.17 -13.08
N LEU A 334 1.30 1.10 -13.44
CA LEU A 334 2.58 1.80 -13.31
C LEU A 334 2.74 2.50 -11.95
N HIS A 335 3.94 2.38 -11.41
CA HIS A 335 4.33 3.03 -10.17
C HIS A 335 4.61 4.50 -10.39
N HIS A 336 4.26 5.31 -9.40
CA HIS A 336 4.51 6.74 -9.41
C HIS A 336 5.10 7.16 -8.06
N ALA A 337 6.12 8.01 -8.06
CA ALA A 337 6.66 8.61 -6.85
C ALA A 337 6.42 10.13 -6.88
N HIS A 338 5.77 10.63 -5.84
CA HIS A 338 5.67 12.07 -5.58
C HIS A 338 6.79 12.44 -4.63
N ILE A 339 7.77 13.23 -5.09
CA ILE A 339 9.03 13.48 -4.37
C ILE A 339 9.17 14.96 -4.03
N VAL A 340 9.33 15.27 -2.76
CA VAL A 340 9.53 16.63 -2.25
C VAL A 340 10.95 16.80 -1.81
N LEU A 341 11.58 17.88 -2.29
CA LEU A 341 12.97 18.19 -2.03
C LEU A 341 13.06 19.58 -1.43
N TRP A 342 13.75 19.65 -0.30
CA TRP A 342 14.08 20.91 0.34
C TRP A 342 15.53 21.24 0.05
N VAL A 343 15.77 22.32 -0.67
CA VAL A 343 17.12 22.76 -1.05
C VAL A 343 17.52 23.98 -0.21
N THR A 344 18.78 24.03 0.21
CA THR A 344 19.35 25.18 0.93
C THR A 344 19.35 26.42 0.05
N GLN A 345 18.57 27.43 0.45
CA GLN A 345 18.63 28.77 -0.11
C GLN A 345 19.56 29.62 0.77
N LYS A 346 20.69 30.08 0.23
CA LYS A 346 21.66 30.95 0.95
C LYS A 346 21.12 32.38 1.14
N GLY A 347 19.89 32.54 1.64
CA GLY A 347 19.25 33.83 1.88
C GLY A 347 18.84 34.63 0.63
N ARG A 348 19.00 34.07 -0.58
CA ARG A 348 18.65 34.71 -1.86
C ARG A 348 17.41 34.08 -2.46
N ARG A 349 16.46 34.90 -2.94
CA ARG A 349 15.35 34.45 -3.78
C ARG A 349 15.87 33.98 -5.13
N ILE A 350 15.51 32.77 -5.54
CA ILE A 350 15.84 32.24 -6.87
C ILE A 350 15.14 33.11 -7.93
N SER A 351 15.92 33.60 -8.90
CA SER A 351 15.43 34.36 -10.03
C SER A 351 14.80 33.46 -11.09
N PRO A 352 13.89 33.97 -11.93
CA PRO A 352 13.33 33.19 -13.03
C PRO A 352 14.38 32.63 -14.02
N LEU A 353 15.53 33.30 -14.16
CA LEU A 353 16.64 32.82 -14.99
C LEU A 353 17.31 31.59 -14.39
N GLU A 354 17.55 31.58 -13.07
CA GLU A 354 18.06 30.40 -12.36
C GLU A 354 17.06 29.22 -12.41
N ILE A 355 15.75 29.49 -12.49
CA ILE A 355 14.75 28.44 -12.74
C ILE A 355 14.91 27.84 -14.14
N ASP A 356 15.11 28.68 -15.17
CA ASP A 356 15.29 28.25 -16.56
C ASP A 356 16.57 27.43 -16.78
N GLU A 357 17.59 27.58 -15.93
CA GLU A 357 18.80 26.73 -15.93
C GLU A 357 18.54 25.32 -15.42
N ILE A 358 17.50 25.15 -14.58
CA ILE A 358 17.19 23.89 -13.90
C ILE A 358 16.02 23.17 -14.58
N ILE A 359 15.00 23.92 -15.00
CA ILE A 359 13.73 23.41 -15.51
C ILE A 359 13.49 23.97 -16.91
N SER A 360 13.21 23.07 -17.86
CA SER A 360 12.76 23.43 -19.20
C SER A 360 11.32 22.96 -19.42
N ALA A 361 10.59 23.71 -20.24
CA ALA A 361 9.28 23.34 -20.74
C ALA A 361 9.20 23.56 -22.27
N GLU A 362 10.32 23.41 -22.97
CA GLU A 362 10.48 23.64 -24.41
C GLU A 362 10.95 22.36 -25.11
N ILE A 363 10.64 22.25 -26.40
CA ILE A 363 11.17 21.23 -27.30
C ILE A 363 12.64 21.59 -27.58
N PRO A 364 13.59 20.70 -27.25
CA PRO A 364 15.00 20.89 -27.57
C PRO A 364 15.21 20.98 -29.07
N ASP A 365 16.37 21.45 -29.47
CA ASP A 365 16.76 21.50 -30.86
C ASP A 365 17.22 20.10 -31.32
N GLU A 366 16.65 19.60 -32.42
CA GLU A 366 16.93 18.24 -32.90
C GLU A 366 18.36 18.10 -33.44
N ASP A 367 18.89 19.15 -34.09
CA ASP A 367 20.22 19.10 -34.70
C ASP A 367 21.34 19.22 -33.65
N SER A 368 21.17 20.06 -32.63
CA SER A 368 22.21 20.28 -31.62
C SER A 368 22.15 19.34 -30.42
N ASP A 369 20.99 18.80 -30.05
CA ASP A 369 20.85 17.83 -28.95
C ASP A 369 19.79 16.76 -29.27
N PRO A 370 20.08 15.85 -30.23
CA PRO A 370 19.12 14.86 -30.70
C PRO A 370 18.64 13.90 -29.61
N ASP A 371 19.52 13.53 -28.67
CA ASP A 371 19.15 12.65 -27.55
C ASP A 371 18.13 13.32 -26.63
N TYR A 372 18.33 14.60 -26.31
CA TYR A 372 17.39 15.36 -25.49
C TYR A 372 16.08 15.61 -26.21
N TYR A 373 16.13 15.97 -27.51
CA TYR A 373 14.94 16.09 -28.35
C TYR A 373 14.11 14.81 -28.33
N ASN A 374 14.73 13.66 -28.59
CA ASN A 374 14.06 12.36 -28.60
C ASN A 374 13.47 12.01 -27.23
N ALA A 375 14.19 12.28 -26.14
CA ALA A 375 13.69 12.05 -24.80
C ALA A 375 12.46 12.91 -24.49
N VAL A 376 12.46 14.19 -24.90
CA VAL A 376 11.32 15.10 -24.70
C VAL A 376 10.12 14.66 -25.54
N LYS A 377 10.34 14.35 -26.83
CA LYS A 377 9.33 13.85 -27.77
C LYS A 377 8.59 12.63 -27.22
N GLU A 378 9.33 11.65 -26.70
CA GLU A 378 8.75 10.40 -26.19
C GLU A 378 8.10 10.58 -24.81
N LEU A 379 8.78 11.25 -23.89
CA LEU A 379 8.47 11.18 -22.46
C LEU A 379 7.86 12.46 -21.89
N MET A 380 8.01 13.62 -22.52
CA MET A 380 7.59 14.92 -21.98
C MET A 380 6.49 15.61 -22.79
N MET A 381 6.00 15.02 -23.89
CA MET A 381 4.88 15.60 -24.63
C MET A 381 3.53 15.18 -24.05
N HIS A 382 2.78 16.16 -23.53
CA HIS A 382 1.40 15.99 -23.12
C HIS A 382 0.49 16.09 -24.35
N GLY A 383 -0.16 14.99 -24.72
CA GLY A 383 -1.08 14.93 -25.87
C GLY A 383 -0.82 13.75 -26.79
N PRO A 384 -1.69 13.53 -27.79
CA PRO A 384 -2.88 14.34 -28.12
C PRO A 384 -4.11 14.09 -27.21
N TYR A 385 -4.91 15.14 -26.96
CA TYR A 385 -6.20 15.11 -26.23
C TYR A 385 -7.10 16.26 -26.72
N GLY A 386 -8.37 16.30 -26.32
CA GLY A 386 -9.33 17.32 -26.77
C GLY A 386 -10.24 16.81 -27.88
N ALA A 387 -10.57 17.64 -28.87
CA ALA A 387 -11.42 17.24 -30.00
C ALA A 387 -10.85 16.05 -30.80
N THR A 388 -9.52 15.89 -30.80
CA THR A 388 -8.78 14.80 -31.48
C THR A 388 -8.72 13.51 -30.66
N ASN A 389 -8.89 13.57 -29.33
CA ASN A 389 -9.03 12.38 -28.48
C ASN A 389 -9.77 12.71 -27.18
N LYS A 390 -11.11 12.66 -27.22
CA LYS A 390 -11.98 12.96 -26.08
C LYS A 390 -11.92 11.90 -24.98
N SER A 391 -11.40 10.70 -25.28
CA SER A 391 -11.28 9.58 -24.33
C SER A 391 -10.04 9.66 -23.41
N SER A 392 -9.17 10.66 -23.62
CA SER A 392 -7.97 10.84 -22.81
C SER A 392 -8.32 11.06 -21.33
N PRO A 393 -7.69 10.36 -20.36
CA PRO A 393 -8.05 10.43 -18.94
C PRO A 393 -7.91 11.81 -18.29
N CYS A 394 -7.16 12.71 -18.93
CA CYS A 394 -7.00 14.08 -18.46
C CYS A 394 -8.17 14.99 -18.87
N MET A 395 -9.13 14.52 -19.66
CA MET A 395 -10.26 15.29 -20.14
C MET A 395 -11.43 15.22 -19.16
N GLU A 396 -11.92 16.38 -18.73
CA GLU A 396 -13.14 16.52 -17.95
C GLU A 396 -13.93 17.69 -18.54
N ASN A 397 -15.22 17.48 -18.86
CA ASN A 397 -16.05 18.48 -19.52
C ASN A 397 -15.42 19.11 -20.79
N ASN A 398 -14.76 18.28 -21.62
CA ASN A 398 -14.00 18.70 -22.81
C ASN A 398 -12.83 19.65 -22.56
N VAL A 399 -12.41 19.84 -21.30
CA VAL A 399 -11.22 20.63 -20.93
C VAL A 399 -10.17 19.69 -20.34
N CYS A 400 -8.90 19.94 -20.66
CA CYS A 400 -7.81 19.22 -20.01
C CYS A 400 -7.68 19.70 -18.55
N THR A 401 -7.85 18.78 -17.60
CA THR A 401 -7.68 18.99 -16.15
C THR A 401 -6.27 19.43 -15.75
N LYS A 402 -5.29 19.27 -16.64
CA LYS A 402 -3.90 19.77 -16.48
C LYS A 402 -3.67 21.13 -17.12
N HIS A 403 -4.72 21.74 -17.68
CA HIS A 403 -4.74 23.06 -18.33
C HIS A 403 -3.73 23.16 -19.48
N PHE A 404 -3.64 22.12 -20.29
CA PHE A 404 -2.93 22.20 -21.55
C PHE A 404 -3.91 22.41 -22.72
N PRO A 405 -3.47 23.02 -23.85
CA PRO A 405 -2.14 23.61 -24.06
C PRO A 405 -1.90 24.81 -23.14
N LYS A 406 -0.65 24.97 -22.66
CA LYS A 406 -0.23 26.13 -21.87
C LYS A 406 -0.09 27.36 -22.79
N ARG A 407 0.00 28.56 -22.22
CA ARG A 407 0.30 29.78 -22.99
C ARG A 407 1.78 29.84 -23.39
N PHE A 408 2.08 30.47 -24.51
CA PHE A 408 3.46 30.86 -24.84
C PHE A 408 3.92 31.99 -23.92
N VAL A 409 5.18 31.93 -23.50
CA VAL A 409 5.83 32.94 -22.66
C VAL A 409 7.31 32.98 -22.99
N GLU A 410 7.84 34.17 -23.30
CA GLU A 410 9.24 34.35 -23.71
C GLU A 410 10.27 34.15 -22.59
N LYS A 411 9.86 34.34 -21.32
CA LYS A 411 10.70 34.15 -20.14
C LYS A 411 9.89 33.61 -18.98
N THR A 412 10.51 32.84 -18.10
CA THR A 412 9.83 32.41 -16.88
C THR A 412 9.42 33.62 -16.05
N THR A 413 8.21 33.60 -15.52
CA THR A 413 7.67 34.64 -14.63
C THR A 413 7.06 34.00 -13.41
N ILE A 414 7.08 34.70 -12.28
CA ILE A 414 6.45 34.25 -11.03
C ILE A 414 5.15 35.03 -10.89
N ASP A 415 4.02 34.35 -10.80
CA ASP A 415 2.72 35.01 -10.64
C ASP A 415 2.53 35.58 -9.21
N GLY A 416 1.43 36.32 -8.99
CA GLY A 416 1.11 36.90 -7.67
C GLY A 416 0.89 35.86 -6.56
N HIS A 417 0.73 34.59 -6.91
CA HIS A 417 0.64 33.43 -6.02
C HIS A 417 1.94 32.60 -6.01
N GLY A 418 3.04 33.18 -6.50
CA GLY A 418 4.34 32.55 -6.51
C GLY A 418 4.53 31.46 -7.58
N TYR A 419 3.52 31.02 -8.31
CA TYR A 419 3.72 29.93 -9.25
C TYR A 419 4.58 30.38 -10.44
N PRO A 420 5.61 29.59 -10.80
CA PRO A 420 6.36 29.84 -12.01
C PRO A 420 5.48 29.51 -13.22
N VAL A 421 5.39 30.47 -14.13
CA VAL A 421 4.92 30.24 -15.47
C VAL A 421 6.17 30.08 -16.33
N TYR A 422 6.53 28.83 -16.63
CA TYR A 422 7.76 28.54 -17.35
C TYR A 422 7.79 29.12 -18.75
N ARG A 423 9.01 29.46 -19.18
CA ARG A 423 9.32 29.81 -20.56
C ARG A 423 8.85 28.73 -21.53
N ARG A 424 8.09 29.16 -22.53
CA ARG A 424 7.57 28.39 -23.66
C ARG A 424 7.58 29.32 -24.86
N ARG A 425 8.68 29.41 -25.58
CA ARG A 425 8.79 30.31 -26.74
C ARG A 425 7.96 29.80 -27.90
N ASN A 426 7.47 30.73 -28.72
CA ASN A 426 6.85 30.37 -29.99
C ASN A 426 7.92 30.40 -31.10
N ASP A 427 8.80 29.40 -31.07
CA ASP A 427 9.96 29.25 -31.96
C ASP A 427 9.66 28.41 -33.21
N GLY A 428 8.41 28.00 -33.41
CA GLY A 428 7.98 27.18 -34.54
C GLY A 428 8.29 25.69 -34.41
N ARG A 429 8.91 25.23 -33.31
CA ARG A 429 9.23 23.80 -33.12
C ARG A 429 7.98 22.96 -32.87
N ILE A 430 7.94 21.80 -33.53
CA ILE A 430 6.81 20.87 -33.52
C ILE A 430 7.31 19.43 -33.36
N VAL A 431 6.55 18.63 -32.62
CA VAL A 431 6.67 17.18 -32.54
C VAL A 431 5.32 16.57 -32.94
N THR A 432 5.32 15.72 -33.97
CA THR A 432 4.11 15.00 -34.39
C THR A 432 3.95 13.72 -33.59
N LYS A 433 2.78 13.55 -32.94
CA LYS A 433 2.42 12.35 -32.15
C LYS A 433 1.02 11.88 -32.53
N ASN A 434 0.92 10.63 -33.01
CA ASN A 434 -0.34 10.06 -33.53
C ASN A 434 -1.02 10.95 -34.58
N GLY A 435 -0.24 11.53 -35.50
CA GLY A 435 -0.74 12.43 -36.55
C GLY A 435 -1.16 13.82 -36.08
N VAL A 436 -0.86 14.20 -34.82
CA VAL A 436 -1.15 15.53 -34.27
C VAL A 436 0.14 16.27 -33.96
N ASP A 437 0.23 17.51 -34.45
CA ASP A 437 1.36 18.39 -34.24
C ASP A 437 1.29 19.10 -32.89
N LEU A 438 2.29 18.86 -32.05
CA LEU A 438 2.41 19.42 -30.71
C LEU A 438 3.62 20.36 -30.65
N ASN A 439 3.43 21.57 -30.14
CA ASN A 439 4.48 22.58 -29.94
C ASN A 439 4.83 22.75 -28.45
N ASN A 440 5.71 23.72 -28.13
CA ASN A 440 6.15 24.05 -26.76
C ASN A 440 5.02 24.23 -25.73
N ARG A 441 3.78 24.49 -26.14
CA ARG A 441 2.62 24.56 -25.22
C ARG A 441 2.23 23.22 -24.60
N HIS A 442 2.73 22.12 -25.15
CA HIS A 442 2.39 20.73 -24.80
C HIS A 442 3.47 20.03 -23.98
N VAL A 443 4.63 20.68 -23.79
CA VAL A 443 5.76 20.08 -23.07
C VAL A 443 5.50 20.09 -21.56
N VAL A 444 5.71 18.97 -20.89
CA VAL A 444 5.71 18.85 -19.43
C VAL A 444 7.02 19.41 -18.88
N ALA A 445 6.96 20.17 -17.79
CA ALA A 445 8.16 20.79 -17.22
C ALA A 445 9.13 19.71 -16.70
N HIS A 446 10.41 19.81 -17.01
CA HIS A 446 11.37 18.74 -16.74
C HIS A 446 12.79 19.26 -16.56
N ASN A 447 13.65 18.41 -16.00
CA ASN A 447 15.09 18.65 -15.92
C ASN A 447 15.81 17.73 -16.92
N ARG A 448 16.68 18.31 -17.78
CA ARG A 448 17.44 17.59 -18.81
C ARG A 448 18.25 16.43 -18.23
N THR A 449 19.00 16.67 -17.16
CA THR A 449 19.89 15.66 -16.53
C THR A 449 19.11 14.48 -16.00
N LEU A 450 17.99 14.74 -15.30
CA LEU A 450 17.13 13.67 -14.79
C LEU A 450 16.46 12.89 -15.93
N LEU A 451 15.95 13.60 -16.95
CA LEU A 451 15.29 12.98 -18.09
C LEU A 451 16.23 12.02 -18.83
N LEU A 452 17.43 12.46 -19.17
CA LEU A 452 18.41 11.64 -19.90
C LEU A 452 18.95 10.48 -19.04
N LYS A 453 19.20 10.71 -17.75
CA LYS A 453 19.78 9.68 -16.85
C LYS A 453 18.79 8.56 -16.54
N TYR A 454 17.53 8.88 -16.27
CA TYR A 454 16.54 7.88 -15.89
C TYR A 454 15.68 7.43 -17.06
N GLY A 455 15.66 8.17 -18.18
CA GLY A 455 14.83 7.85 -19.34
C GLY A 455 13.39 7.57 -18.93
N ALA A 456 12.77 8.46 -18.14
CA ALA A 456 11.43 8.26 -17.60
C ALA A 456 10.60 9.54 -17.64
N HIS A 457 9.28 9.41 -17.47
CA HIS A 457 8.43 10.58 -17.34
C HIS A 457 8.64 11.23 -15.96
N ILE A 458 9.40 12.32 -15.89
CA ILE A 458 9.73 13.08 -14.68
C ILE A 458 9.26 14.52 -14.84
N ASN A 459 8.20 14.90 -14.12
CA ASN A 459 7.73 16.28 -14.10
C ASN A 459 8.42 17.03 -12.96
N VAL A 460 9.23 18.02 -13.31
CA VAL A 460 9.97 18.83 -12.34
C VAL A 460 9.31 20.19 -12.27
N GLU A 461 8.80 20.53 -11.09
CA GLU A 461 8.08 21.76 -10.84
C GLU A 461 8.80 22.56 -9.75
N TRP A 462 9.10 23.83 -10.03
CA TRP A 462 9.49 24.78 -9.00
C TRP A 462 8.25 25.24 -8.24
N CYS A 463 8.25 25.07 -6.94
CA CYS A 463 7.13 25.45 -6.09
C CYS A 463 7.61 26.40 -4.99
N ASN A 464 6.85 27.44 -4.68
CA ASN A 464 7.24 28.46 -3.69
C ASN A 464 6.08 28.93 -2.77
N GLN A 465 4.91 28.27 -2.75
CA GLN A 465 3.78 28.62 -1.85
C GLN A 465 2.95 27.43 -1.33
N THR A 466 2.24 27.67 -0.21
CA THR A 466 1.41 26.73 0.61
C THR A 466 0.39 25.88 -0.17
N ARG A 467 -0.06 26.30 -1.36
CA ARG A 467 -0.96 25.51 -2.22
C ARG A 467 -0.30 24.23 -2.78
N SER A 468 1.03 24.19 -2.93
CA SER A 468 1.74 22.96 -3.36
C SER A 468 1.78 21.90 -2.26
N VAL A 469 1.65 22.32 -0.99
CA VAL A 469 1.45 21.39 0.13
C VAL A 469 0.07 20.72 0.01
N LYS A 470 -0.97 21.44 -0.46
CA LYS A 470 -2.26 20.84 -0.84
C LYS A 470 -2.15 19.79 -1.93
N TYR A 471 -1.21 19.95 -2.87
CA TYR A 471 -0.94 18.96 -3.89
C TYR A 471 -0.35 17.68 -3.30
N LEU A 472 0.66 17.78 -2.42
CA LEU A 472 1.17 16.60 -1.70
C LEU A 472 0.11 15.98 -0.77
N PHE A 473 -0.72 16.79 -0.09
CA PHE A 473 -1.84 16.30 0.71
C PHE A 473 -2.81 15.46 -0.12
N LYS A 474 -3.07 15.85 -1.37
CA LYS A 474 -3.89 15.03 -2.26
C LYS A 474 -3.31 13.63 -2.37
N TYR A 475 -2.00 13.46 -2.51
CA TYR A 475 -1.39 12.13 -2.72
C TYR A 475 -1.01 11.39 -1.43
N ILE A 476 -0.86 12.10 -0.31
CA ILE A 476 -0.69 11.50 1.03
C ILE A 476 -2.05 11.11 1.64
N ASN A 477 -3.14 11.79 1.29
CA ASN A 477 -4.47 11.52 1.81
C ASN A 477 -5.42 10.89 0.78
N LYS A 478 -4.98 10.67 -0.47
CA LYS A 478 -5.71 9.81 -1.40
C LYS A 478 -5.58 8.39 -0.86
N GLY A 479 -6.57 8.01 -0.05
CA GLY A 479 -6.79 6.63 0.32
C GLY A 479 -6.97 5.77 -0.94
N ASP A 480 -6.99 4.46 -0.75
CA ASP A 480 -7.12 3.53 -1.87
C ASP A 480 -8.34 3.88 -2.74
N ASP A 481 -8.23 3.65 -4.04
CA ASP A 481 -9.33 3.94 -4.97
C ASP A 481 -10.56 3.12 -4.55
N ARG A 482 -11.59 3.82 -4.07
CA ARG A 482 -12.86 3.22 -3.63
C ARG A 482 -13.79 3.07 -4.83
N ILE A 483 -14.34 1.86 -5.04
CA ILE A 483 -15.50 1.69 -5.92
C ILE A 483 -16.71 2.26 -5.18
N THR A 484 -17.42 3.22 -5.76
CA THR A 484 -18.67 3.73 -5.19
C THR A 484 -19.73 2.63 -5.23
N VAL A 485 -19.96 1.94 -4.11
CA VAL A 485 -21.15 1.11 -3.92
C VAL A 485 -21.84 1.63 -2.67
N GLU A 486 -22.99 2.28 -2.85
CA GLU A 486 -23.83 2.73 -1.74
C GLU A 486 -24.39 1.51 -1.02
N PHE A 487 -23.94 1.28 0.20
CA PHE A 487 -24.66 0.46 1.17
C PHE A 487 -25.06 1.35 2.34
N PHE A 488 -26.17 2.07 2.17
CA PHE A 488 -26.90 2.59 3.32
C PHE A 488 -27.73 1.42 3.88
N GLU A 489 -27.27 0.79 4.96
CA GLU A 489 -28.20 0.09 5.84
C GLU A 489 -29.20 1.14 6.36
N ALA A 490 -30.49 0.90 6.10
CA ALA A 490 -31.56 1.78 6.53
C ALA A 490 -31.49 1.96 8.06
N VAL A 491 -31.34 3.21 8.49
CA VAL A 491 -31.14 3.57 9.90
C VAL A 491 -32.50 3.65 10.59
N ASP A 492 -32.83 2.68 11.44
CA ASP A 492 -33.77 2.90 12.54
C ASP A 492 -33.06 3.77 13.60
N GLY A 493 -33.59 4.98 13.81
CA GLY A 493 -32.96 6.09 14.55
C GLY A 493 -32.76 5.90 16.07
N THR A 494 -32.48 4.70 16.56
CA THR A 494 -32.31 4.41 18.01
C THR A 494 -31.01 3.67 18.38
N LYS A 495 -30.12 3.36 17.45
CA LYS A 495 -28.81 2.74 17.77
C LYS A 495 -27.66 3.70 17.53
N GLN A 496 -26.88 3.98 18.58
CA GLN A 496 -25.55 4.61 18.45
C GLN A 496 -24.73 3.81 17.42
N GLN A 497 -24.28 4.47 16.36
CA GLN A 497 -23.60 3.83 15.25
C GLN A 497 -22.24 3.30 15.72
N GLN A 498 -22.07 1.98 15.71
CA GLN A 498 -20.82 1.34 16.08
C GLN A 498 -19.81 1.50 14.93
N VAL A 499 -18.77 2.30 15.13
CA VAL A 499 -17.68 2.48 14.15
C VAL A 499 -16.72 1.29 14.22
N ASP A 500 -16.59 0.53 13.12
CA ASP A 500 -15.58 -0.53 12.93
C ASP A 500 -14.59 -0.08 11.84
N GLU A 501 -13.43 0.43 12.25
CA GLU A 501 -12.41 0.92 11.31
C GLU A 501 -11.83 -0.19 10.43
N ILE A 502 -11.87 -1.45 10.88
CA ILE A 502 -11.42 -2.60 10.07
C ILE A 502 -12.42 -2.87 8.95
N LYS A 503 -13.72 -2.84 9.24
CA LYS A 503 -14.77 -3.00 8.20
C LYS A 503 -14.68 -1.87 7.17
N MET A 504 -14.58 -0.61 7.64
CA MET A 504 -14.40 0.56 6.78
C MET A 504 -13.12 0.53 5.94
N TYR A 505 -12.09 -0.19 6.40
CA TYR A 505 -10.84 -0.37 5.68
C TYR A 505 -10.94 -1.40 4.54
N TYR A 506 -11.73 -2.47 4.74
CA TYR A 506 -12.03 -3.43 3.67
C TYR A 506 -12.97 -2.86 2.61
N ASP A 507 -13.87 -1.98 3.00
CA ASP A 507 -14.94 -1.52 2.12
C ASP A 507 -14.39 -0.80 0.87
N CYS A 508 -14.65 -1.43 -0.28
CA CYS A 508 -14.51 -0.89 -1.64
C CYS A 508 -13.08 -0.64 -2.15
N ARG A 509 -12.03 -1.20 -1.55
CA ARG A 509 -10.63 -0.95 -1.96
C ARG A 509 -10.19 -1.74 -3.19
N TYR A 510 -9.67 -1.04 -4.20
CA TYR A 510 -8.96 -1.64 -5.34
C TYR A 510 -7.47 -1.86 -5.00
N ILE A 511 -6.96 -3.08 -5.21
CA ILE A 511 -5.54 -3.43 -5.06
C ILE A 511 -4.98 -3.86 -6.43
N SER A 512 -3.94 -3.19 -6.88
CA SER A 512 -3.24 -3.58 -8.12
C SER A 512 -2.18 -4.65 -7.88
N ALA A 513 -1.81 -5.41 -8.91
CA ALA A 513 -0.74 -6.42 -8.81
C ALA A 513 0.63 -5.81 -8.44
N CYS A 514 0.89 -4.58 -8.90
CA CYS A 514 2.10 -3.83 -8.54
C CYS A 514 2.08 -3.35 -7.08
N GLU A 515 0.93 -2.90 -6.58
CA GLU A 515 0.77 -2.63 -5.15
C GLU A 515 1.03 -3.91 -4.35
N ALA A 516 0.34 -5.01 -4.67
CA ALA A 516 0.49 -6.28 -3.99
C ALA A 516 1.96 -6.76 -3.94
N ALA A 517 2.66 -6.74 -5.08
CA ALA A 517 4.08 -7.09 -5.14
C ALA A 517 4.97 -6.16 -4.28
N TRP A 518 4.75 -4.84 -4.35
CA TRP A 518 5.47 -3.85 -3.53
C TRP A 518 5.32 -4.13 -2.04
N ARG A 519 4.10 -4.48 -1.63
CA ARG A 519 3.74 -4.74 -0.24
C ARG A 519 4.23 -6.10 0.25
N ILE A 520 4.23 -7.13 -0.60
CA ILE A 520 4.84 -8.44 -0.32
C ILE A 520 6.34 -8.28 -0.07
N PHE A 521 7.07 -7.52 -0.89
CA PHE A 521 8.48 -7.19 -0.61
C PHE A 521 8.64 -6.35 0.67
N GLY A 522 7.58 -5.67 1.09
CA GLY A 522 7.55 -4.76 2.25
C GLY A 522 8.36 -3.51 2.00
N TYR A 523 8.36 -3.03 0.76
CA TYR A 523 8.88 -1.72 0.46
C TYR A 523 8.00 -0.64 1.09
N PRO A 524 8.60 0.42 1.65
CA PRO A 524 7.83 1.53 2.22
C PRO A 524 7.08 2.27 1.10
N ILE A 525 5.83 2.64 1.37
CA ILE A 525 5.05 3.49 0.46
C ILE A 525 5.39 4.97 0.70
N HIS A 526 5.66 5.33 1.96
CA HIS A 526 6.11 6.67 2.35
C HIS A 526 7.55 6.62 2.86
N TYR A 527 8.36 7.58 2.41
CA TYR A 527 9.72 7.79 2.86
C TYR A 527 9.91 9.23 3.32
N ARG A 528 10.76 9.38 4.34
CA ARG A 528 11.28 10.65 4.81
C ARG A 528 12.69 10.42 5.32
N ASP A 529 13.61 11.32 5.03
CA ASP A 529 14.97 11.27 5.57
C ASP A 529 15.13 12.07 6.87
N VAL A 530 14.15 12.91 7.19
CA VAL A 530 14.09 13.67 8.45
C VAL A 530 13.24 12.95 9.48
N SER A 531 13.79 12.78 10.68
CA SER A 531 13.03 12.30 11.84
C SER A 531 12.08 13.40 12.32
N VAL A 532 10.80 13.06 12.51
CA VAL A 532 9.82 13.96 13.12
C VAL A 532 9.42 13.47 14.50
N GLU A 533 9.65 14.32 15.50
CA GLU A 533 9.17 14.09 16.86
C GLU A 533 7.78 14.70 17.00
N ARG A 534 6.82 13.90 17.48
CA ARG A 534 5.44 14.32 17.68
C ARG A 534 5.20 14.68 19.14
N LEU A 535 4.81 15.93 19.36
CA LEU A 535 4.49 16.48 20.67
C LEU A 535 2.98 16.68 20.79
N SER A 536 2.38 16.05 21.79
CA SER A 536 0.99 16.30 22.20
C SER A 536 0.99 17.25 23.41
N PHE A 537 -0.06 18.06 23.53
CA PHE A 537 -0.40 18.82 24.73
C PHE A 537 -1.89 18.62 25.03
N HIS A 538 -2.29 18.86 26.27
CA HIS A 538 -3.65 18.68 26.75
C HIS A 538 -3.92 19.68 27.86
N LEU A 539 -5.19 20.00 28.11
CA LEU A 539 -5.57 20.76 29.31
C LEU A 539 -5.39 19.88 30.56
N PRO A 540 -5.40 20.48 31.77
CA PRO A 540 -5.46 19.72 33.01
C PRO A 540 -6.56 18.65 32.95
N ASP A 541 -6.21 17.42 33.32
CA ASP A 541 -7.10 16.26 33.35
C ASP A 541 -7.68 15.80 31.99
N GLU A 542 -7.16 16.30 30.87
CA GLU A 542 -7.52 15.83 29.51
C GLU A 542 -6.43 14.92 28.87
N GLN A 543 -5.56 14.32 29.67
CA GLN A 543 -4.56 13.37 29.14
C GLN A 543 -5.22 12.11 28.55
N PRO A 544 -4.67 11.55 27.45
CA PRO A 544 -5.13 10.27 26.92
C PRO A 544 -4.75 9.12 27.87
N VAL A 545 -5.71 8.23 28.14
CA VAL A 545 -5.57 7.08 29.02
C VAL A 545 -5.83 5.81 28.23
N TYR A 546 -4.87 4.88 28.31
CA TYR A 546 -4.99 3.55 27.72
C TYR A 546 -5.40 2.55 28.80
N TYR A 547 -6.43 1.75 28.53
CA TYR A 547 -6.98 0.83 29.51
C TYR A 547 -7.49 -0.45 28.90
N HIS A 548 -7.50 -1.50 29.73
CA HIS A 548 -8.03 -2.79 29.35
C HIS A 548 -9.53 -2.88 29.72
N PRO A 549 -10.40 -3.53 28.92
CA PRO A 549 -11.84 -3.62 29.20
C PRO A 549 -12.21 -4.36 30.49
N ASN A 550 -11.26 -5.11 31.06
CA ASN A 550 -11.45 -5.84 32.31
C ASN A 550 -10.90 -5.08 33.53
N GLU A 551 -10.29 -3.90 33.32
CA GLU A 551 -9.85 -3.03 34.41
C GLU A 551 -11.04 -2.20 34.89
N SER A 552 -11.16 -2.03 36.21
CA SER A 552 -12.13 -1.07 36.74
C SER A 552 -11.66 0.35 36.39
N MET A 553 -12.61 1.24 36.12
CA MET A 553 -12.27 2.62 35.74
C MET A 553 -11.48 3.33 36.86
N GLU A 554 -11.72 3.00 38.13
CA GLU A 554 -10.97 3.52 39.28
C GLU A 554 -9.50 3.05 39.25
N SER A 555 -9.26 1.79 38.90
CA SER A 555 -7.90 1.26 38.75
C SER A 555 -7.15 1.94 37.61
N VAL A 556 -7.84 2.21 36.50
CA VAL A 556 -7.31 2.91 35.33
C VAL A 556 -6.89 4.33 35.69
N LEU A 557 -7.75 5.08 36.37
CA LEU A 557 -7.49 6.47 36.79
C LEU A 557 -6.38 6.54 37.86
N GLY A 558 -6.21 5.49 38.67
CA GLY A 558 -5.17 5.39 39.70
C GLY A 558 -3.77 5.04 39.19
N LYS A 559 -3.59 4.73 37.90
CA LYS A 559 -2.27 4.39 37.33
C LYS A 559 -1.34 5.62 37.33
N SER A 560 -0.19 5.52 38.00
CA SER A 560 0.84 6.59 38.01
C SER A 560 1.25 7.02 36.60
N THR A 561 1.29 6.07 35.67
CA THR A 561 1.66 6.26 34.26
C THR A 561 0.74 7.17 33.45
N VAL A 562 -0.47 7.45 33.94
CA VAL A 562 -1.42 8.39 33.33
C VAL A 562 -0.88 9.83 33.38
N ARG A 563 -0.07 10.16 34.39
CA ARG A 563 0.47 11.51 34.63
C ARG A 563 1.84 11.75 33.96
N ASP A 564 2.31 10.84 33.13
CA ASP A 564 3.64 10.89 32.52
C ASP A 564 3.58 11.11 31.00
N THR A 565 2.82 12.12 30.58
CA THR A 565 2.82 12.58 29.18
C THR A 565 4.11 13.33 28.86
N LYS A 566 4.49 13.39 27.58
CA LYS A 566 5.65 14.18 27.12
C LYS A 566 5.56 15.65 27.55
N PHE A 567 4.34 16.20 27.64
CA PHE A 567 4.09 17.57 28.01
C PHE A 567 4.34 17.82 29.50
N LEU A 568 3.80 16.96 30.38
CA LEU A 568 4.07 17.05 31.81
C LEU A 568 5.54 16.75 32.13
N ALA A 569 6.15 15.82 31.42
CA ALA A 569 7.57 15.54 31.56
C ALA A 569 8.46 16.70 31.09
N TRP A 570 8.01 17.54 30.14
CA TRP A 570 8.72 18.77 29.77
C TRP A 570 8.71 19.78 30.91
N MET A 571 7.57 19.94 31.61
CA MET A 571 7.50 20.78 32.82
C MET A 571 8.46 20.28 33.91
N LYS A 572 8.46 18.96 34.19
CA LYS A 572 9.42 18.34 35.12
C LYS A 572 10.88 18.55 34.69
N ALA A 573 11.15 18.53 33.38
CA ALA A 573 12.49 18.77 32.86
C ALA A 573 12.94 20.24 33.06
N ASN A 574 12.04 21.21 32.97
CA ASN A 574 12.31 22.61 33.27
C ASN A 574 12.65 22.86 34.75
N GLU A 575 12.09 22.05 35.66
CA GLU A 575 12.47 22.07 37.07
C GLU A 575 13.87 21.49 37.27
N LYS A 576 14.17 20.35 36.61
CA LYS A 576 15.41 19.57 36.79
C LYS A 576 16.64 20.17 36.11
N TYR A 577 16.51 20.71 34.90
CA TYR A 577 17.64 21.20 34.10
C TYR A 577 17.50 22.72 33.89
N PRO A 578 18.42 23.57 34.37
CA PRO A 578 18.36 25.01 34.14
C PRO A 578 18.31 25.39 32.65
N GLU A 579 19.08 24.68 31.81
CA GLU A 579 19.15 24.90 30.36
C GLU A 579 17.85 24.52 29.63
N ALA A 580 16.98 23.70 30.23
CA ALA A 580 15.68 23.36 29.64
C ALA A 580 14.78 24.59 29.46
N ARG A 581 14.98 25.62 30.30
CA ARG A 581 14.16 26.85 30.35
C ARG A 581 14.41 27.79 29.18
N GLU A 582 15.48 27.57 28.42
CA GLU A 582 15.81 28.34 27.22
C GLU A 582 15.02 27.90 25.99
N PHE A 583 14.34 26.74 26.06
CA PHE A 583 13.66 26.13 24.93
C PHE A 583 12.15 26.06 25.19
N THR A 584 11.37 26.54 24.21
CA THR A 584 9.93 26.26 24.20
C THR A 584 9.68 24.75 24.11
N TYR A 585 8.48 24.29 24.46
CA TYR A 585 8.13 22.86 24.32
C TYR A 585 8.37 22.35 22.89
N VAL A 586 8.18 23.23 21.90
CA VAL A 586 8.42 22.94 20.48
C VAL A 586 9.89 22.67 20.22
N GLU A 587 10.76 23.56 20.67
CA GLU A 587 12.21 23.49 20.44
C GLU A 587 12.87 22.41 21.29
N PHE A 588 12.19 21.92 22.32
CA PHE A 588 12.74 20.99 23.29
C PHE A 588 13.40 19.74 22.68
N PRO A 589 12.80 19.03 21.70
CA PRO A 589 13.41 17.85 21.10
C PRO A 589 14.71 18.11 20.32
N THR A 590 15.01 19.38 19.99
CA THR A 590 16.28 19.75 19.35
C THR A 590 17.46 19.57 20.30
N LYS A 591 17.25 19.79 21.61
CA LYS A 591 18.29 19.70 22.65
C LYS A 591 18.07 18.59 23.66
N PHE A 592 16.86 18.04 23.74
CA PHE A 592 16.49 16.93 24.62
C PHE A 592 15.99 15.73 23.80
N THR A 593 16.10 14.52 24.35
CA THR A 593 15.60 13.28 23.76
C THR A 593 14.63 12.59 24.72
N TRP A 594 13.49 12.15 24.20
CA TRP A 594 12.51 11.40 24.97
C TRP A 594 12.99 9.96 25.23
N LYS A 595 12.99 9.54 26.50
CA LYS A 595 13.26 8.16 26.89
C LYS A 595 11.95 7.45 27.19
N GLN A 596 11.50 6.62 26.26
CA GLN A 596 10.24 5.89 26.41
C GLN A 596 10.22 4.97 27.65
N SER A 597 11.36 4.36 28.01
CA SER A 597 11.46 3.42 29.14
C SER A 597 11.30 4.10 30.49
N THR A 598 11.83 5.31 30.66
CA THR A 598 11.77 6.08 31.92
C THR A 598 10.75 7.20 31.88
N LYS A 599 10.11 7.42 30.71
CA LYS A 599 9.15 8.50 30.42
C LYS A 599 9.66 9.88 30.85
N GLU A 600 10.92 10.16 30.53
CA GLU A 600 11.56 11.44 30.86
C GLU A 600 12.28 12.04 29.66
N TRP A 601 12.52 13.35 29.72
CA TRP A 601 13.41 14.02 28.79
C TRP A 601 14.83 14.07 29.36
N MET A 602 15.81 13.73 28.51
CA MET A 602 17.22 13.82 28.86
C MET A 602 17.97 14.72 27.86
N PRO A 603 18.99 15.48 28.30
CA PRO A 603 19.86 16.22 27.40
C PRO A 603 20.43 15.32 26.31
N ARG A 604 20.37 15.81 25.08
CA ARG A 604 20.81 15.08 23.89
C ARG A 604 22.34 15.02 23.85
N LYS A 605 22.88 13.84 23.55
CA LYS A 605 24.34 13.61 23.47
C LYS A 605 24.96 13.86 22.08
N LYS A 606 24.14 14.00 21.02
CA LYS A 606 24.56 14.24 19.63
C LYS A 606 23.56 15.13 18.91
N ASP A 607 24.01 16.21 18.28
CA ASP A 607 23.17 17.04 17.41
C ASP A 607 22.82 16.24 16.13
N SER A 608 21.52 16.04 15.89
CA SER A 608 20.98 15.39 14.69
C SER A 608 19.82 16.23 14.17
N GLN A 609 19.70 16.38 12.84
CA GLN A 609 18.56 17.08 12.23
C GLN A 609 17.24 16.40 12.64
N LEU A 610 16.44 17.11 13.42
CA LEU A 610 15.09 16.74 13.83
C LEU A 610 14.17 17.89 13.42
N VAL A 611 13.05 17.56 12.79
CA VAL A 611 11.98 18.51 12.51
C VAL A 611 10.79 18.17 13.39
N MET A 612 10.06 19.18 13.85
CA MET A 612 9.16 19.05 15.00
C MET A 612 7.71 19.12 14.55
N CYS A 613 6.87 18.18 14.98
CA CYS A 613 5.43 18.19 14.70
C CYS A 613 4.62 18.34 15.98
N PHE A 614 3.61 19.20 15.91
CA PHE A 614 2.53 19.21 16.87
C PHE A 614 1.46 18.17 16.52
N LEU A 615 1.01 17.43 17.52
CA LEU A 615 -0.26 16.73 17.49
C LEU A 615 -1.25 17.54 18.34
N TYR A 616 -2.33 17.98 17.70
CA TYR A 616 -3.51 18.49 18.38
C TYR A 616 -4.35 17.30 18.86
N VAL A 617 -4.74 17.30 20.13
CA VAL A 617 -5.72 16.33 20.65
C VAL A 617 -7.11 16.79 20.21
N LEU A 618 -7.80 15.96 19.43
CA LEU A 618 -9.17 16.20 18.97
C LEU A 618 -10.11 16.35 20.17
N GLY A 619 -10.77 17.52 20.29
CA GLY A 619 -11.81 17.78 21.29
C GLY A 619 -12.27 19.24 21.44
N GLN A 620 -11.47 20.25 21.07
CA GLN A 620 -11.71 21.63 21.52
C GLN A 620 -11.61 22.66 20.39
N GLY A 621 -12.45 22.52 19.36
CA GLY A 621 -12.65 23.59 18.39
C GLY A 621 -13.56 24.67 18.96
N LYS A 622 -13.06 25.57 19.83
CA LYS A 622 -13.65 26.92 20.05
C LYS A 622 -12.94 27.87 21.01
N SER A 623 -11.99 27.46 21.84
CA SER A 623 -11.59 28.31 22.99
C SER A 623 -10.18 28.91 22.96
N PHE A 624 -9.43 28.77 21.86
CA PHE A 624 -8.08 29.36 21.74
C PHE A 624 -7.86 29.96 20.35
N ILE A 625 -8.54 31.07 20.06
CA ILE A 625 -8.10 32.11 19.12
C ILE A 625 -7.91 33.38 19.93
#